data_AF-A0A7S0ITN7-F1
#
_entry.id   AF-A0A7S0ITN7-F1
#
_cell.length_a   1.000
_cell.length_b   1.000
_cell.length_c   1.000
_cell.angle_alpha   90.00
_cell.angle_beta   90.00
_cell.angle_gamma   90.00
#
_symmetry.space_group_name_H-M   'P 1'
#
loop_
_entity.id
_entity.type
_entity.pdbx_description
1 polymer ?
#
loop_
_entity_poly.entity_id
_entity_poly.type
_entity_poly.pdbx_seq_one_letter_code
_entity_poly.pdbx_strand_id
1 'polypeptide(L)'
;DDVDAAKYLSRRYVVATNAHGVKSGFGQKEWEAKGWMHAQDPRGWFQWYCRFFCGRRSIDDARQINRWCACASPRGRWRNQLCGAVHKGSGMWDDTTVSPVIRQTLLHWAYELNEADYSAWRQTKGV
;
A
#
# COMPACT_ATOMS: atom_id res chain seq x y z
N ASP A 1 5.20 -1.10 22.30
CA ASP A 1 4.90 -2.34 21.57
C ASP A 1 5.97 -2.61 20.52
N ASP A 2 6.85 -3.57 20.81
CA ASP A 2 7.95 -3.96 19.93
C ASP A 2 7.43 -4.90 18.84
N VAL A 3 7.30 -4.37 17.62
CA VAL A 3 7.07 -5.21 16.43
C VAL A 3 8.28 -6.11 16.24
N ASP A 4 8.06 -7.44 16.18
CA ASP A 4 9.13 -8.42 15.93
C ASP A 4 9.97 -8.03 14.70
N ALA A 5 11.26 -7.86 14.93
CA ALA A 5 12.24 -7.45 13.93
C ALA A 5 12.28 -8.40 12.72
N ALA A 6 11.98 -9.69 12.91
CA ALA A 6 11.92 -10.66 11.81
C ALA A 6 10.87 -10.28 10.74
N LYS A 7 9.81 -9.56 11.14
CA LYS A 7 8.71 -9.16 10.23
C LYS A 7 9.11 -8.06 9.24
N TYR A 8 10.11 -7.24 9.57
CA TYR A 8 10.52 -6.11 8.71
C TYR A 8 12.01 -6.06 8.36
N LEU A 9 12.86 -6.87 9.01
CA LEU A 9 14.29 -6.93 8.72
C LEU A 9 14.67 -7.88 7.58
N SER A 10 13.78 -8.77 7.14
CA SER A 10 14.06 -9.64 5.98
C SER A 10 14.43 -8.82 4.73
N ARG A 11 15.45 -9.27 4.00
CA ARG A 11 15.85 -8.70 2.70
C ARG A 11 15.15 -9.37 1.51
N ARG A 12 14.42 -10.46 1.78
CA ARG A 12 13.66 -11.23 0.79
C ARG A 12 12.17 -11.04 1.06
N TYR A 13 11.38 -10.94 -0.01
CA TYR A 13 9.93 -10.90 0.10
C TYR A 13 9.42 -12.30 0.48
N VAL A 14 8.75 -12.43 1.63
CA VAL A 14 8.21 -13.70 2.12
C VAL A 14 6.69 -13.68 2.00
N VAL A 15 6.17 -14.33 0.96
CA VAL A 15 4.73 -14.34 0.61
C VAL A 15 3.86 -14.82 1.78
N ALA A 16 4.30 -15.86 2.49
CA ALA A 16 3.56 -16.46 3.60
C ALA A 16 3.32 -15.53 4.79
N THR A 17 3.99 -14.38 4.85
CA THR A 17 3.85 -13.42 5.96
C THR A 17 2.85 -12.31 5.69
N ASN A 18 2.30 -12.22 4.47
CA ASN A 18 1.37 -11.16 4.11
C ASN A 18 -0.10 -11.64 4.18
N ALA A 19 -1.01 -10.69 4.37
CA ALA A 19 -2.42 -10.95 4.68
C ALA A 19 -3.15 -11.76 3.61
N HIS A 20 -2.73 -11.65 2.34
CA HIS A 20 -3.38 -12.30 1.21
C HIS A 20 -2.61 -13.50 0.65
N GLY A 21 -1.44 -13.85 1.20
CA GLY A 21 -0.62 -14.95 0.72
C GLY A 21 -0.18 -14.83 -0.75
N VAL A 22 -0.05 -13.60 -1.29
CA VAL A 22 0.31 -13.35 -2.70
C VAL A 22 1.60 -12.54 -2.87
N LYS A 23 2.31 -12.73 -3.98
CA LYS A 23 3.41 -11.84 -4.36
C LYS A 23 2.84 -10.50 -4.83
N SER A 24 3.22 -9.41 -4.17
CA SER A 24 2.76 -8.06 -4.49
C SER A 24 3.93 -7.09 -4.48
N GLY A 25 4.15 -6.41 -5.60
CA GLY A 25 5.23 -5.45 -5.79
C GLY A 25 6.61 -6.08 -6.07
N PHE A 26 7.60 -5.19 -6.14
CA PHE A 26 9.01 -5.53 -6.34
C PHE A 26 9.72 -5.82 -5.02
N GLY A 27 10.80 -6.61 -5.05
CA GLY A 27 11.65 -6.85 -3.89
C GLY A 27 12.61 -5.68 -3.61
N GLN A 28 13.24 -5.67 -2.43
CA GLN A 28 14.12 -4.56 -2.00
C GLN A 28 15.20 -4.20 -3.04
N LYS A 29 15.92 -5.19 -3.60
CA LYS A 29 16.97 -4.95 -4.60
C LYS A 29 16.46 -4.19 -5.83
N GLU A 30 15.26 -4.50 -6.27
CA GLU A 30 14.65 -3.83 -7.43
C GLU A 30 14.23 -2.40 -7.09
N TRP A 31 13.78 -2.13 -5.86
CA TRP A 31 13.49 -0.77 -5.40
C TRP A 31 14.76 0.08 -5.31
N GLU A 32 15.86 -0.52 -4.83
CA GLU A 32 17.18 0.12 -4.80
C GLU A 32 17.67 0.44 -6.22
N ALA A 33 17.58 -0.51 -7.15
CA ALA A 33 17.95 -0.31 -8.55
C ALA A 33 17.12 0.78 -9.26
N LYS A 34 15.88 1.00 -8.83
CA LYS A 34 15.00 2.07 -9.34
C LYS A 34 15.21 3.43 -8.67
N GLY A 35 16.13 3.53 -7.71
CA GLY A 35 16.36 4.76 -6.94
C GLY A 35 15.17 5.16 -6.06
N TRP A 36 14.30 4.21 -5.70
CA TRP A 36 13.10 4.48 -4.90
C TRP A 36 13.37 4.50 -3.38
N MET A 37 14.59 4.10 -3.00
CA MET A 37 15.06 4.00 -1.62
C MET A 37 15.92 5.22 -1.29
N HIS A 38 15.66 5.83 -0.13
CA HIS A 38 16.47 6.94 0.38
C HIS A 38 17.36 6.45 1.52
N ALA A 39 18.61 6.91 1.59
CA ALA A 39 19.57 6.43 2.59
C ALA A 39 19.09 6.60 4.04
N GLN A 40 18.32 7.66 4.30
CA GLN A 40 17.72 7.90 5.62
C GLN A 40 16.72 6.81 6.04
N ASP A 41 16.04 6.17 5.08
CA ASP A 41 14.99 5.16 5.29
C ASP A 41 15.28 3.95 4.37
N PRO A 42 16.27 3.10 4.72
CA PRO A 42 16.71 1.96 3.90
C PRO A 42 15.68 0.82 3.77
N ARG A 43 14.52 0.93 4.43
CA ARG A 43 13.33 0.07 4.20
C ARG A 43 12.20 0.81 3.47
N GLY A 44 12.49 1.98 2.91
CA GLY A 44 11.61 2.71 2.02
C GLY A 44 10.37 3.24 2.71
N TRP A 45 9.22 3.12 2.03
CA TRP A 45 7.92 3.62 2.50
C TRP A 45 7.58 3.14 3.92
N PHE A 46 7.74 1.86 4.23
CA PHE A 46 7.38 1.30 5.54
C PHE A 46 8.10 2.01 6.70
N GLN A 47 9.42 2.13 6.61
CA GLN A 47 10.20 2.78 7.67
C GLN A 47 9.96 4.29 7.71
N TRP A 48 9.80 4.93 6.54
CA TRP A 48 9.42 6.34 6.50
C TRP A 48 8.08 6.56 7.20
N TYR A 49 7.06 5.75 6.89
CA TYR A 49 5.71 5.81 7.45
C TYR A 49 5.74 5.68 8.96
N CYS A 50 6.39 4.64 9.50
CA CYS A 50 6.49 4.45 10.95
C CYS A 50 7.12 5.66 11.64
N ARG A 51 8.24 6.17 11.11
CA ARG A 51 8.93 7.33 11.70
C ARG A 51 8.12 8.62 11.57
N PHE A 52 7.42 8.81 10.45
CA PHE A 52 6.55 9.98 10.23
C PHE A 52 5.45 10.04 11.29
N PHE A 53 4.77 8.92 11.54
CA PHE A 53 3.73 8.83 12.57
C PHE A 53 4.29 8.79 14.01
N CYS A 54 5.58 8.48 14.19
CA CYS A 54 6.30 8.69 15.45
C CYS A 54 6.80 10.15 15.63
N GLY A 55 6.43 11.08 14.74
CA GLY A 55 6.72 12.51 14.87
C GLY A 55 7.97 13.01 14.13
N ARG A 56 8.74 12.13 13.45
CA ARG A 56 9.88 12.58 12.64
C ARG A 56 9.38 13.32 11.40
N ARG A 57 9.95 14.49 11.14
CA ARG A 57 9.76 15.24 9.88
C ARG A 57 11.06 15.26 9.07
N SER A 58 10.94 15.25 7.75
CA SER A 58 12.06 15.18 6.81
C SER A 58 11.73 15.93 5.52
N ILE A 59 12.76 16.37 4.78
CA ILE A 59 12.61 16.91 3.42
C ILE A 59 11.94 15.93 2.45
N ASP A 60 11.96 14.64 2.77
CA ASP A 60 11.38 13.58 1.95
C ASP A 60 9.87 13.40 2.13
N ASP A 61 9.28 14.08 3.12
CA ASP A 61 7.86 13.92 3.49
C ASP A 61 6.95 14.24 2.30
N ALA A 62 7.21 15.34 1.59
CA ALA A 62 6.42 15.74 0.43
C ALA A 62 6.46 14.68 -0.67
N ARG A 63 7.63 14.09 -0.95
CA ARG A 63 7.78 13.04 -1.97
C ARG A 63 6.99 11.80 -1.57
N GLN A 64 7.08 11.37 -0.31
CA GLN A 64 6.44 10.16 0.17
C GLN A 64 4.90 10.33 0.22
N ILE A 65 4.40 11.47 0.69
CA ILE A 65 2.97 11.81 0.64
C ILE A 65 2.44 11.81 -0.80
N ASN A 66 3.19 12.39 -1.75
CA ASN A 66 2.78 12.40 -3.17
C ASN A 66 2.73 10.98 -3.76
N ARG A 67 3.67 10.10 -3.40
CA ARG A 67 3.64 8.69 -3.81
C ARG A 67 2.42 7.97 -3.25
N TRP A 68 2.10 8.18 -1.97
CA TRP A 68 0.87 7.65 -1.36
C TRP A 68 -0.37 8.17 -2.07
N CYS A 69 -0.41 9.47 -2.40
CA CYS A 69 -1.53 10.06 -3.12
C CYS A 69 -1.74 9.41 -4.49
N ALA A 70 -0.67 9.15 -5.23
CA ALA A 70 -0.71 8.44 -6.51
C ALA A 70 -1.17 6.98 -6.38
N CYS A 71 -0.95 6.34 -5.23
CA CYS A 71 -1.31 4.94 -4.98
C CYS A 71 -2.73 4.76 -4.43
N ALA A 72 -3.05 5.43 -3.32
CA ALA A 72 -4.15 5.06 -2.42
C ALA A 72 -5.17 6.18 -2.13
N SER A 73 -4.89 7.44 -2.49
CA SER A 73 -5.88 8.52 -2.34
C SER A 73 -7.15 8.27 -3.15
N PRO A 74 -8.23 9.08 -3.01
CA PRO A 74 -9.42 8.95 -3.85
C PRO A 74 -9.14 8.99 -5.36
N ARG A 75 -8.05 9.67 -5.79
CA ARG A 75 -7.58 9.70 -7.19
C ARG A 75 -6.43 8.71 -7.47
N GLY A 76 -6.02 7.95 -6.46
CA GLY A 76 -4.94 6.99 -6.50
C GLY A 76 -5.25 5.80 -7.40
N ARG A 77 -4.24 5.38 -8.17
CA ARG A 77 -4.34 4.33 -9.18
C ARG A 77 -4.84 3.02 -8.58
N TRP A 78 -4.20 2.53 -7.52
CA TRP A 78 -4.46 1.20 -6.98
C TRP A 78 -5.80 1.13 -6.26
N ARG A 79 -6.18 2.19 -5.54
CA ARG A 79 -7.52 2.30 -4.95
C ARG A 79 -8.61 2.22 -6.03
N ASN A 80 -8.49 3.03 -7.09
CA ASN A 80 -9.47 3.04 -8.17
C ASN A 80 -9.53 1.71 -8.92
N GLN A 81 -8.38 1.05 -9.14
CA GLN A 81 -8.35 -0.28 -9.75
C GLN A 81 -9.03 -1.34 -8.88
N LEU A 82 -8.83 -1.31 -7.56
CA LEU A 82 -9.51 -2.21 -6.64
C LEU A 82 -11.03 -1.98 -6.66
N CYS A 83 -11.49 -0.73 -6.53
CA CYS A 83 -12.92 -0.42 -6.57
C CYS A 83 -13.56 -0.86 -7.89
N GLY A 84 -12.88 -0.64 -9.02
CA GLY A 84 -13.34 -1.11 -10.32
C GLY A 84 -13.39 -2.64 -10.43
N ALA A 85 -12.41 -3.35 -9.85
CA ALA A 85 -12.42 -4.81 -9.80
C ALA A 85 -13.55 -5.36 -8.90
N VAL A 86 -13.77 -4.77 -7.73
CA VAL A 86 -14.88 -5.09 -6.83
C VAL A 86 -16.21 -4.89 -7.56
N HIS A 87 -16.41 -3.74 -8.20
CA HIS A 87 -17.66 -3.43 -8.89
C HIS A 87 -17.96 -4.39 -10.04
N LYS A 88 -16.94 -4.83 -10.79
CA LYS A 88 -17.09 -5.83 -11.86
C LYS A 88 -17.24 -7.26 -11.34
N GLY A 89 -16.78 -7.52 -10.12
CA GLY A 89 -16.83 -8.82 -9.46
C GLY A 89 -18.06 -8.95 -8.58
N SER A 90 -17.83 -9.17 -7.28
CA SER A 90 -18.90 -9.40 -6.30
C SER A 90 -19.72 -8.17 -5.92
N GLY A 91 -19.24 -6.95 -6.22
CA GLY A 91 -19.84 -5.70 -5.75
C GLY A 91 -19.67 -5.43 -4.25
N MET A 92 -19.06 -6.35 -3.50
CA MET A 92 -18.84 -6.25 -2.06
C MET A 92 -17.42 -5.73 -1.79
N TRP A 93 -17.31 -4.58 -1.12
CA TRP A 93 -16.04 -3.88 -0.89
C TRP A 93 -15.02 -4.70 -0.09
N ASP A 94 -15.51 -5.56 0.79
CA ASP A 94 -14.79 -6.40 1.73
C ASP A 94 -14.48 -7.80 1.20
N ASP A 95 -14.94 -8.16 0.00
CA ASP A 95 -14.63 -9.45 -0.60
C ASP A 95 -13.13 -9.56 -0.95
N THR A 96 -12.39 -10.19 -0.06
CA THR A 96 -10.93 -10.35 -0.15
C THR A 96 -10.48 -11.25 -1.29
N THR A 97 -11.38 -12.02 -1.90
CA THR A 97 -11.07 -12.87 -3.05
C THR A 97 -10.90 -12.03 -4.33
N VAL A 98 -11.47 -10.82 -4.37
CA VAL A 98 -11.33 -9.91 -5.50
C VAL A 98 -9.99 -9.18 -5.44
N SER A 99 -9.16 -9.39 -6.47
CA SER A 99 -7.87 -8.71 -6.67
C SER A 99 -6.94 -8.73 -5.44
N PRO A 100 -6.59 -9.91 -4.89
CA PRO A 100 -5.78 -10.03 -3.68
C PRO A 100 -4.40 -9.36 -3.82
N VAL A 101 -3.85 -9.31 -5.03
CA VAL A 101 -2.58 -8.62 -5.31
C VAL A 101 -2.68 -7.11 -5.10
N ILE A 102 -3.77 -6.48 -5.56
CA ILE A 102 -4.01 -5.03 -5.39
C ILE A 102 -4.33 -4.72 -3.93
N ARG A 103 -5.15 -5.55 -3.26
CA ARG A 103 -5.39 -5.43 -1.81
C ARG A 103 -4.08 -5.47 -1.04
N GLN A 104 -3.21 -6.44 -1.34
CA GLN A 104 -1.89 -6.52 -0.72
C GLN A 104 -0.97 -5.33 -1.07
N THR A 105 -1.04 -4.82 -2.31
CA THR A 105 -0.30 -3.59 -2.69
C THR A 105 -0.75 -2.42 -1.82
N LEU A 106 -2.06 -2.23 -1.64
CA LEU A 106 -2.61 -1.15 -0.85
C LEU A 106 -2.25 -1.26 0.63
N LEU A 107 -2.27 -2.47 1.20
CA LEU A 107 -1.78 -2.71 2.57
C LEU A 107 -0.30 -2.33 2.72
N HIS A 108 0.55 -2.59 1.73
CA HIS A 108 1.94 -2.10 1.74
C HIS A 108 2.05 -0.57 1.74
N TRP A 109 1.02 0.13 1.24
CA TRP A 109 0.90 1.59 1.27
C TRP A 109 0.08 2.09 2.48
N ALA A 110 -0.12 1.25 3.49
CA ALA A 110 -0.91 1.57 4.70
C ALA A 110 -2.34 2.04 4.37
N TYR A 111 -2.98 1.41 3.39
CA TYR A 111 -4.37 1.66 3.04
C TYR A 111 -5.14 0.35 2.93
N GLU A 112 -6.33 0.32 3.54
CA GLU A 112 -7.31 -0.73 3.37
C GLU A 112 -8.61 -0.10 2.88
N LEU A 113 -9.22 -0.69 1.84
CA LEU A 113 -10.48 -0.21 1.31
C LEU A 113 -11.60 -0.48 2.32
N ASN A 114 -12.40 0.52 2.63
CA ASN A 114 -13.61 0.39 3.45
C ASN A 114 -14.88 0.74 2.66
N GLU A 115 -16.04 0.54 3.29
CA GLU A 115 -17.35 0.81 2.71
C GLU A 115 -17.54 2.27 2.27
N ALA A 116 -17.11 3.22 3.09
CA ALA A 116 -17.26 4.65 2.80
C ALA A 116 -16.45 5.05 1.56
N ASP A 117 -15.21 4.55 1.47
CA ASP A 117 -14.32 4.80 0.37
C ASP A 117 -14.82 4.20 -0.96
N TYR A 118 -15.42 3.01 -0.90
CA TYR A 118 -16.04 2.38 -2.06
C TYR A 118 -17.33 3.09 -2.47
N SER A 119 -18.16 3.51 -1.51
CA SER A 119 -19.39 4.25 -1.77
C SER A 119 -19.11 5.63 -2.38
N ALA A 120 -18.10 6.35 -1.90
CA ALA A 120 -17.65 7.61 -2.51
C ALA A 120 -17.12 7.40 -3.94
N TRP A 121 -16.41 6.30 -4.19
CA TRP A 121 -15.96 5.95 -5.53
C TRP A 121 -17.14 5.69 -6.47
N ARG A 122 -18.13 4.91 -6.03
CA ARG A 122 -19.37 4.62 -6.78
C ARG A 122 -20.10 5.90 -7.19
N GLN A 123 -20.33 6.80 -6.23
CA GLN A 123 -20.91 8.13 -6.49
C GLN A 123 -20.12 8.93 -7.53
N THR A 124 -18.79 8.95 -7.43
CA THR A 124 -17.91 9.64 -8.38
C THR A 124 -17.97 9.05 -9.79
N LYS A 125 -18.28 7.76 -9.92
CA LYS A 125 -18.39 7.05 -11.20
C LYS A 125 -19.82 6.98 -11.75
N GLY A 126 -20.82 7.37 -10.97
CA GLY A 126 -22.23 7.26 -11.34
C GLY A 126 -22.71 5.80 -11.42
N VAL A 127 -22.19 4.93 -10.56
CA VAL A 127 -22.53 3.50 -10.48
C VAL A 127 -22.90 3.08 -9.06
#